data_AF-A0AAD6I8R5-F1
#
_entry.id   AF-A0AAD6I8R5-F1
#
_cell.length_a   1.000
_cell.length_b   1.000
_cell.length_c   1.000
_cell.angle_alpha   90.00
_cell.angle_beta   90.00
_cell.angle_gamma   90.00
#
_symmetry.space_group_name_H-M   'P 1'
#
loop_
_entity.id
_entity.type
_entity.pdbx_description
1 polymer ?
#
loop_
_entity_poly.entity_id
_entity_poly.type
_entity_poly.pdbx_seq_one_letter_code
_entity_poly.pdbx_strand_id
1 'polypeptide(L)'
;MIPISLIPSIISHLLLPLLTETLNIMSDKEVTDKHGKIIHPGDYVVTKIRGGTHEGHVDEIILDQQRAEEVDVKNPPKVRFENKDGKMVAHNPGTLEIK
;
A
#
# COMPACT_ATOMS: atom_id res chain seq x y z
N MET A 1 40.15 1.85 -32.12
CA MET A 1 39.11 2.33 -31.18
C MET A 1 37.80 2.41 -31.95
N ILE A 2 36.82 1.58 -31.62
CA ILE A 2 35.49 1.58 -32.26
C ILE A 2 34.57 2.41 -31.36
N PRO A 3 33.82 3.41 -31.86
CA PRO A 3 32.93 4.19 -31.01
C PRO A 3 31.75 3.32 -30.56
N ILE A 4 31.58 3.21 -29.24
CA ILE A 4 30.40 2.60 -28.60
C ILE A 4 29.26 3.60 -28.78
N SER A 5 28.54 3.53 -29.91
CA SER A 5 27.40 4.39 -30.17
C SER A 5 26.50 3.75 -31.22
N LEU A 6 25.92 2.59 -30.89
CA LEU A 6 24.69 2.08 -31.54
C LEU A 6 24.24 0.82 -30.78
N ILE A 7 23.72 1.02 -29.57
CA ILE A 7 22.75 0.07 -29.03
C ILE A 7 21.50 0.23 -29.91
N PRO A 8 20.93 -0.84 -30.48
CA PRO A 8 19.83 -0.70 -31.43
C PRO A 8 18.61 -0.09 -30.72
N SER A 9 18.08 0.99 -31.30
CA SER A 9 16.85 1.71 -30.91
C SER A 9 15.63 0.81 -30.70
N ILE A 10 15.71 -0.45 -31.12
CA ILE A 10 14.70 -1.49 -31.03
C ILE A 10 14.53 -1.96 -29.57
N ILE A 11 15.62 -2.03 -28.79
CA ILE A 11 15.55 -2.43 -27.36
C ILE A 11 14.77 -1.40 -26.54
N SER A 12 14.90 -0.10 -26.85
CA SER A 12 14.14 0.98 -26.19
C SER A 12 12.63 0.91 -26.47
N HIS A 13 12.21 0.53 -27.68
CA HIS A 13 10.78 0.48 -28.03
C HIS A 13 10.07 -0.76 -27.49
N LEU A 14 10.81 -1.86 -27.26
CA LEU A 14 10.26 -3.10 -26.70
C LEU A 14 10.24 -3.08 -25.16
N LEU A 15 11.17 -2.41 -24.50
CA LEU A 15 11.26 -2.39 -23.04
C LEU A 15 10.39 -1.30 -22.39
N LEU A 16 10.20 -0.16 -23.06
CA LEU A 16 9.41 0.96 -22.53
C LEU A 16 7.92 0.64 -22.29
N PRO A 17 7.18 -0.04 -23.18
CA PRO A 17 5.79 -0.39 -22.91
C PRO A 17 5.67 -1.41 -21.79
N LEU A 18 6.59 -2.38 -21.66
CA LEU A 18 6.59 -3.33 -20.55
C LEU A 18 6.85 -2.63 -19.21
N LEU A 19 7.80 -1.69 -19.16
CA LEU A 19 8.05 -0.86 -17.96
C LEU A 19 6.83 0.00 -17.61
N THR A 20 6.17 0.58 -18.62
CA THR A 20 4.97 1.41 -18.41
C THR A 20 3.78 0.58 -17.95
N GLU A 21 3.57 -0.62 -18.51
CA GLU A 21 2.55 -1.57 -18.05
C GLU A 21 2.83 -2.05 -16.64
N THR A 22 4.09 -2.36 -16.28
CA THR A 22 4.44 -2.71 -14.90
C THR A 22 4.23 -1.54 -13.94
N LEU A 23 4.54 -0.30 -14.34
CA LEU A 23 4.30 0.90 -13.53
C LEU A 23 2.80 1.19 -13.39
N ASN A 24 2.01 0.92 -14.42
CA ASN A 24 0.56 1.13 -14.41
C ASN A 24 -0.19 -0.02 -13.70
N ILE A 25 0.40 -1.21 -13.61
CA ILE A 25 -0.06 -2.31 -12.75
C ILE A 25 0.35 -2.05 -11.29
N MET A 26 1.51 -1.41 -11.06
CA MET A 26 1.94 -0.86 -9.76
C MET A 26 1.26 0.48 -9.42
N SER A 27 0.32 0.98 -10.24
CA SER A 27 -0.62 2.00 -9.80
C SER A 27 -1.60 1.32 -8.85
N ASP A 28 -1.12 1.10 -7.62
CA ASP A 28 -1.85 0.59 -6.48
C ASP A 28 -3.24 1.22 -6.44
N LYS A 29 -4.28 0.42 -6.21
CA LYS A 29 -5.59 0.96 -5.88
C LYS A 29 -5.38 1.88 -4.67
N GLU A 30 -5.53 3.18 -4.87
CA GLU A 30 -5.32 4.17 -3.81
C GLU A 30 -6.20 3.81 -2.61
N VAL A 31 -5.56 3.43 -1.50
CA VAL A 31 -6.25 3.08 -0.27
C VAL A 31 -6.48 4.36 0.51
N THR A 32 -7.75 4.72 0.67
CA THR A 32 -8.15 5.97 1.31
C THR A 32 -8.80 5.74 2.67
N ASP A 33 -8.66 6.73 3.53
CA ASP A 33 -9.36 6.81 4.81
C ASP A 33 -10.84 7.19 4.62
N LYS A 34 -11.59 7.32 5.71
CA LYS A 34 -13.02 7.66 5.65
C LYS A 34 -13.32 9.05 5.05
N HIS A 35 -12.30 9.89 4.86
CA HIS A 35 -12.40 11.23 4.27
C HIS A 35 -11.84 11.30 2.85
N GLY A 36 -11.41 10.16 2.28
CA GLY A 36 -10.81 10.12 0.95
C GLY A 36 -9.33 10.51 0.92
N LYS A 37 -8.66 10.67 2.07
CA LYS A 37 -7.22 10.93 2.11
C LYS A 37 -6.47 9.62 1.89
N ILE A 38 -5.50 9.62 0.97
CA ILE A 38 -4.65 8.45 0.69
C ILE A 38 -3.82 8.11 1.93
N ILE A 39 -3.88 6.84 2.34
CA ILE A 39 -3.14 6.28 3.46
C ILE A 39 -1.79 5.75 2.93
N HIS A 40 -0.72 6.08 3.63
CA HIS A 40 0.63 5.55 3.38
C HIS A 40 1.20 4.89 4.65
N PRO A 41 2.16 3.95 4.51
CA PRO A 41 2.99 3.53 5.63
C PRO A 41 3.61 4.73 6.35
N GLY A 42 3.58 4.71 7.69
CA GLY A 42 4.01 5.79 8.56
C GLY A 42 2.93 6.81 8.94
N ASP A 43 1.83 6.93 8.20
CA ASP A 43 0.72 7.80 8.59
C ASP A 43 0.17 7.40 9.95
N TYR A 44 -0.22 8.37 10.78
CA TYR A 44 -0.90 8.07 12.03
C TYR A 44 -2.41 7.95 11.78
N VAL A 45 -2.96 6.78 12.06
CA VAL A 45 -4.38 6.48 11.82
C VAL A 45 -5.11 6.23 13.12
N VAL A 46 -6.39 6.62 13.15
CA VAL A 46 -7.26 6.51 14.32
C VAL A 46 -8.62 5.93 13.93
N THR A 47 -9.17 5.03 14.74
CA THR A 47 -10.57 4.62 14.67
C THR A 47 -11.21 4.52 16.05
N LYS A 48 -12.43 5.03 16.16
CA LYS A 48 -13.22 4.98 17.40
C LYS A 48 -13.93 3.64 17.49
N ILE A 49 -13.87 3.02 18.65
CA ILE A 49 -14.61 1.81 19.01
C ILE A 49 -15.47 2.07 20.24
N ARG A 50 -16.40 1.16 20.55
CA ARG A 50 -17.17 1.27 21.78
C ARG A 50 -16.22 1.16 22.99
N GLY A 51 -16.10 2.23 23.76
CA GLY A 51 -15.28 2.26 24.98
C GLY A 51 -13.81 2.59 24.74
N GLY A 52 -13.41 3.04 23.54
CA GLY A 52 -12.03 3.44 23.31
C GLY A 52 -11.70 3.78 21.86
N THR A 53 -10.42 3.64 21.55
CA THR A 53 -9.82 3.98 20.26
C THR A 53 -8.73 2.97 19.95
N HIS A 54 -8.61 2.58 18.68
CA HIS A 54 -7.37 2.01 18.15
C HIS A 54 -6.67 3.08 17.32
N GLU A 55 -5.39 3.28 17.61
CA GLU A 55 -4.57 4.28 16.96
C GLU A 55 -3.12 3.84 16.92
N GLY A 56 -2.41 4.23 15.87
CA GLY A 56 -1.01 3.86 15.65
C GLY A 56 -0.51 4.34 14.29
N HIS A 57 0.80 4.17 14.08
CA HIS A 57 1.42 4.41 12.78
C HIS A 57 1.20 3.20 11.87
N VAL A 58 0.80 3.46 10.61
CA VAL A 58 0.63 2.42 9.60
C VAL A 58 1.95 1.71 9.36
N ASP A 59 1.93 0.39 9.54
CA ASP A 59 3.05 -0.51 9.28
C ASP A 59 3.00 -0.98 7.82
N GLU A 60 1.87 -1.55 7.40
CA GLU A 60 1.65 -2.02 6.03
C GLU A 60 0.20 -1.85 5.57
N ILE A 61 0.03 -1.81 4.25
CA ILE A 61 -1.28 -1.86 3.58
C ILE A 61 -1.35 -3.20 2.85
N ILE A 62 -2.27 -4.06 3.28
CA ILE A 62 -2.48 -5.39 2.72
C ILE A 62 -3.51 -5.25 1.60
N LEU A 63 -3.10 -5.44 0.35
CA LEU A 63 -3.96 -5.26 -0.83
C LEU A 63 -4.48 -6.58 -1.42
N ASP A 64 -3.69 -7.65 -1.31
CA ASP A 64 -3.99 -8.93 -1.92
C ASP A 64 -4.26 -10.03 -0.89
N GLN A 65 -4.87 -11.11 -1.38
CA GLN A 65 -5.32 -12.23 -0.57
C GLN A 65 -4.16 -13.10 -0.05
N GLN A 66 -3.08 -13.23 -0.83
CA GLN A 66 -1.91 -14.02 -0.43
C GLN A 66 -1.27 -13.39 0.81
N ARG A 67 -0.99 -12.08 0.77
CA ARG A 67 -0.42 -11.38 1.91
C ARG A 67 -1.36 -11.38 3.10
N ALA A 68 -2.67 -11.26 2.88
CA ALA A 68 -3.67 -11.34 3.94
C ALA A 68 -3.62 -12.68 4.67
N GLU A 69 -3.47 -13.80 3.95
CA GLU A 69 -3.32 -15.14 4.54
C GLU A 69 -2.02 -15.31 5.32
N GLU A 70 -0.90 -14.80 4.81
CA GLU A 70 0.40 -14.85 5.50
C GLU A 70 0.37 -14.18 6.88
N VAL A 71 -0.49 -13.17 7.07
CA VAL A 71 -0.57 -12.35 8.28
C VAL A 71 -1.88 -12.56 9.06
N ASP A 72 -2.61 -13.63 8.75
CA ASP A 72 -3.91 -14.02 9.36
C ASP A 72 -4.95 -12.88 9.38
N VAL A 73 -5.02 -12.14 8.27
CA VAL A 73 -5.97 -11.05 8.03
C VAL A 73 -6.96 -11.49 6.96
N LYS A 74 -8.24 -11.11 7.14
CA LYS A 74 -9.32 -11.42 6.21
C LYS A 74 -9.79 -10.16 5.48
N ASN A 75 -10.27 -10.36 4.25
CA ASN A 75 -10.95 -9.35 3.42
C ASN A 75 -10.10 -8.09 3.16
N PRO A 76 -9.02 -8.20 2.37
CA PRO A 76 -8.29 -7.02 1.91
C PRO A 76 -9.20 -6.06 1.08
N PRO A 77 -8.92 -4.74 1.06
CA PRO A 77 -7.75 -4.09 1.63
C PRO A 77 -7.84 -3.88 3.16
N LYS A 78 -6.69 -3.98 3.82
CA LYS A 78 -6.55 -3.77 5.27
C LYS A 78 -5.33 -2.93 5.58
N VAL A 79 -5.48 -1.99 6.52
CA VAL A 79 -4.36 -1.21 7.06
C VAL A 79 -3.94 -1.85 8.37
N ARG A 80 -2.67 -2.23 8.46
CA ARG A 80 -2.08 -2.84 9.64
C ARG A 80 -1.24 -1.82 10.42
N PHE A 81 -1.40 -1.78 11.74
CA PHE A 81 -0.63 -0.91 12.64
C PHE A 81 -0.55 -1.51 14.05
N GLU A 82 0.48 -1.18 14.80
CA GLU A 82 0.56 -1.50 16.23
C GLU A 82 -0.19 -0.43 17.04
N ASN A 83 -1.05 -0.85 17.96
CA ASN A 83 -1.74 0.07 18.85
C ASN A 83 -0.90 0.42 20.09
N LYS A 84 -1.37 1.38 20.91
CA LYS A 84 -0.70 1.78 22.15
C LYS A 84 -0.44 0.67 23.19
N ASP A 85 -1.14 -0.46 23.09
CA ASP A 85 -0.98 -1.62 23.98
C ASP A 85 0.01 -2.65 23.41
N GLY A 86 0.70 -2.33 22.31
CA GLY A 86 1.65 -3.21 21.62
C GLY A 86 0.97 -4.33 20.82
N LYS A 87 -0.33 -4.20 20.50
CA LYS A 87 -1.07 -5.20 19.72
C LYS A 87 -1.18 -4.79 18.26
N MET A 88 -0.87 -5.73 17.37
CA MET A 88 -1.13 -5.56 15.94
C MET A 88 -2.63 -5.54 15.66
N VAL A 89 -3.07 -4.52 14.93
CA VAL A 89 -4.45 -4.30 14.50
C VAL A 89 -4.48 -4.21 12.98
N ALA A 90 -5.43 -4.90 12.34
CA ALA A 90 -5.71 -4.77 10.92
C ALA A 90 -7.14 -4.25 10.71
N HIS A 91 -7.30 -3.05 10.15
CA HIS A 91 -8.59 -2.37 10.05
C HIS A 91 -8.96 -2.02 8.61
N ASN A 92 -10.26 -1.89 8.36
CA ASN A 92 -10.76 -1.45 7.05
C ASN A 92 -10.38 0.02 6.82
N PRO A 93 -9.75 0.37 5.70
CA PRO A 93 -9.29 1.74 5.43
C PRO A 93 -10.39 2.80 5.57
N GLY A 94 -11.56 2.56 4.98
CA GLY A 94 -12.70 3.49 4.98
C GLY A 94 -13.37 3.74 6.34
N THR A 95 -12.78 3.25 7.43
CA THR A 95 -13.23 3.51 8.81
C THR A 95 -12.16 4.18 9.66
N LEU A 96 -10.95 4.33 9.12
CA LEU A 96 -9.84 5.05 9.73
C LEU A 96 -9.95 6.55 9.40
N GLU A 97 -9.29 7.35 10.22
CA GLU A 97 -9.02 8.77 9.99
C GLU A 97 -7.52 8.97 10.12
N ILE A 98 -6.88 9.55 9.11
CA ILE A 98 -5.49 9.99 9.23
C ILE A 98 -5.49 11.28 10.07
N LYS A 99 -4.64 11.32 11.11
CA LYS A 99 -4.42 12.52 11.93
C LYS A 99 -3.28 13.39 11.42
#